data_AF-A0A846C6L0-F1
#
_entry.id   AF-A0A846C6L0-F1
#
_cell.length_a   1.000
_cell.length_b   1.000
_cell.length_c   1.000
_cell.angle_alpha   90.00
_cell.angle_beta   90.00
_cell.angle_gamma   90.00
#
_symmetry.space_group_name_H-M   'P 1'
#
loop_
_entity.id
_entity.type
_entity.pdbx_description
1 polymer ?
#
loop_
_entity_poly.entity_id
_entity_poly.type
_entity_poly.pdbx_seq_one_letter_code
_entity_poly.pdbx_strand_id
1 'polypeptide(L)'
;MPKKAYLANHFSSDELKNKYRTCKEPVEARRWHLLWKISLGWTIKNAALAVGLNYQYSFKILNKYNELGEEGVKNLKKNSFKHRRGKEPLLNEQQFQELTVQLQQKPPDGGSWTGPKVARWIEKITETEKVWNQRGWDYLKRARLFLETKTES
;
A
#
# COMPACT_ATOMS: atom_id res chain seq x y z
N MET A 1 -27.02 -31.54 -7.66
CA MET A 1 -26.94 -30.18 -8.26
C MET A 1 -25.80 -29.42 -7.61
N PRO A 2 -25.01 -28.62 -8.34
CA PRO A 2 -23.98 -27.78 -7.72
C PRO A 2 -24.64 -26.76 -6.77
N LYS A 3 -24.11 -26.63 -5.56
CA LYS A 3 -24.66 -25.76 -4.51
C LYS A 3 -24.60 -24.30 -4.96
N LYS A 4 -25.74 -23.61 -4.90
CA LYS A 4 -25.80 -22.16 -5.16
C LYS A 4 -24.95 -21.43 -4.13
N ALA A 5 -24.25 -20.40 -4.57
CA ALA A 5 -23.48 -19.56 -3.66
C ALA A 5 -24.45 -18.74 -2.80
N TYR A 6 -24.16 -18.62 -1.50
CA TYR A 6 -24.85 -17.63 -0.67
C TYR A 6 -24.25 -16.24 -0.93
N LEU A 7 -25.11 -15.29 -1.26
CA LEU A 7 -24.75 -13.88 -1.46
C LEU A 7 -25.60 -13.05 -0.50
N ALA A 8 -24.96 -12.27 0.36
CA ALA A 8 -25.65 -11.41 1.32
C ALA A 8 -26.38 -10.26 0.60
N ASN A 9 -27.54 -9.88 1.13
CA ASN A 9 -28.42 -8.85 0.57
C ASN A 9 -27.95 -7.43 0.90
N HIS A 10 -26.68 -7.11 0.62
CA HIS A 10 -26.15 -5.74 0.73
C HIS A 10 -26.58 -4.86 -0.43
N PHE A 11 -26.79 -5.46 -1.60
CA PHE A 11 -27.26 -4.81 -2.83
C PHE A 11 -28.17 -5.76 -3.61
N SER A 12 -29.14 -5.18 -4.29
CA SER A 12 -29.96 -5.86 -5.29
C SER A 12 -29.13 -6.22 -6.53
N SER A 13 -29.65 -7.16 -7.34
CA SER A 13 -29.02 -7.55 -8.61
C SER A 13 -28.79 -6.37 -9.56
N ASP A 14 -29.72 -5.41 -9.61
CA ASP A 14 -29.61 -4.23 -10.46
C ASP A 14 -28.57 -3.23 -9.94
N GLU A 15 -28.46 -3.07 -8.62
CA GLU A 15 -27.41 -2.24 -8.01
C GLU A 15 -26.02 -2.83 -8.26
N LEU A 16 -25.85 -4.15 -8.15
CA LEU A 16 -24.59 -4.83 -8.48
C LEU A 16 -24.20 -4.62 -9.96
N LYS A 17 -25.19 -4.71 -10.86
CA LYS A 17 -25.00 -4.44 -12.29
C LYS A 17 -24.62 -2.98 -12.54
N ASN A 18 -25.26 -2.05 -11.85
CA ASN A 18 -24.94 -0.62 -11.95
C ASN A 18 -23.53 -0.33 -11.46
N LYS A 19 -23.14 -0.85 -10.29
CA LYS A 19 -21.76 -0.72 -9.77
C LYS A 19 -20.73 -1.31 -10.73
N TYR A 20 -21.01 -2.46 -11.35
CA TYR A 20 -20.15 -3.01 -12.40
C TYR A 20 -19.98 -2.03 -13.57
N ARG A 21 -21.07 -1.44 -14.07
CA ARG A 21 -21.04 -0.53 -15.24
C ARG A 21 -20.41 0.83 -14.95
N THR A 22 -20.54 1.35 -13.73
CA THR A 22 -20.02 2.67 -13.35
C THR A 22 -18.61 2.63 -12.78
N CYS A 23 -18.12 1.45 -12.38
CA CYS A 23 -16.79 1.29 -11.81
C CYS A 23 -15.70 1.57 -12.85
N LYS A 24 -14.81 2.52 -12.56
CA LYS A 24 -13.67 2.90 -13.40
C LYS A 24 -12.44 2.03 -13.17
N GLU A 25 -12.36 1.31 -12.04
CA GLU A 25 -11.20 0.50 -11.68
C GLU A 25 -11.38 -0.93 -12.20
N PRO A 26 -10.50 -1.44 -13.09
CA PRO A 26 -10.73 -2.72 -13.77
C PRO A 26 -10.82 -3.95 -12.86
N VAL A 27 -10.15 -3.94 -11.71
CA VAL A 27 -10.15 -5.07 -10.77
C VAL A 27 -11.46 -5.10 -10.00
N GLU A 28 -11.92 -3.96 -9.49
CA GLU A 28 -13.21 -3.78 -8.83
C GLU A 28 -14.36 -4.07 -9.78
N ALA A 29 -14.30 -3.59 -11.03
CA ALA A 29 -15.31 -3.88 -12.05
C ALA A 29 -15.50 -5.39 -12.24
N ARG A 30 -14.41 -6.17 -12.33
CA ARG A 30 -14.50 -7.65 -12.43
C ARG A 30 -15.10 -8.29 -11.19
N ARG A 31 -14.82 -7.77 -9.99
CA ARG A 31 -15.42 -8.26 -8.74
C ARG A 31 -16.91 -7.96 -8.69
N TRP A 32 -17.34 -6.77 -9.10
CA TRP A 32 -18.76 -6.42 -9.22
C TRP A 32 -19.46 -7.30 -10.26
N HIS A 33 -18.82 -7.56 -11.40
CA HIS A 33 -19.35 -8.48 -12.41
C HIS A 33 -19.54 -9.90 -11.85
N LEU A 34 -18.57 -10.41 -11.07
CA LEU A 34 -18.67 -11.71 -10.42
C LEU A 34 -19.89 -11.77 -9.48
N LEU A 35 -20.05 -10.76 -8.61
CA LEU A 35 -21.15 -10.71 -7.63
C LEU A 35 -22.51 -10.59 -8.33
N TRP A 36 -22.62 -9.79 -9.39
CA TRP A 36 -23.81 -9.70 -10.21
C TRP A 36 -24.18 -11.05 -10.86
N LYS A 37 -23.21 -11.80 -11.39
CA LYS A 37 -23.50 -13.14 -11.93
C LYS A 37 -24.03 -14.09 -10.85
N ILE A 38 -23.44 -14.05 -9.65
CA ILE A 38 -23.90 -14.85 -8.51
C ILE A 38 -25.32 -14.45 -8.10
N SER A 39 -25.65 -13.15 -8.10
CA SER A 39 -26.99 -12.66 -7.75
C SER A 39 -28.08 -13.13 -8.74
N LEU A 40 -27.70 -13.40 -9.99
CA LEU A 40 -28.56 -14.05 -10.99
C LEU A 40 -28.71 -15.58 -10.80
N GLY A 41 -28.19 -16.13 -9.70
CA GLY A 41 -28.31 -17.55 -9.36
C GLY A 41 -27.22 -18.45 -9.95
N TRP A 42 -26.14 -17.88 -10.51
CA TRP A 42 -25.03 -18.66 -11.03
C TRP A 42 -24.21 -19.28 -9.91
N THR A 43 -23.60 -20.43 -10.18
CA THR A 43 -22.60 -21.01 -9.27
C THR A 43 -21.33 -20.17 -9.27
N ILE A 44 -20.60 -20.16 -8.15
CA ILE A 44 -19.31 -19.44 -8.06
C ILE A 44 -18.37 -19.88 -9.17
N LYS A 45 -18.32 -21.18 -9.48
CA LYS A 45 -17.45 -21.74 -10.52
C LYS A 45 -17.80 -21.17 -11.90
N ASN A 46 -19.08 -21.16 -12.27
CA ASN A 46 -19.51 -20.65 -13.58
C ASN A 46 -19.33 -19.13 -13.67
N ALA A 47 -19.64 -18.41 -12.59
CA ALA A 47 -19.42 -16.98 -12.51
C ALA A 47 -17.93 -16.63 -12.64
N ALA A 48 -17.05 -17.35 -11.92
CA ALA A 48 -15.60 -17.18 -11.98
C ALA A 48 -15.04 -17.39 -13.40
N LEU A 49 -15.47 -18.46 -14.07
CA LEU A 49 -15.10 -18.73 -15.46
C LEU A 49 -15.56 -17.60 -16.39
N ALA A 50 -16.81 -17.14 -16.24
CA ALA A 50 -17.36 -16.08 -17.08
C ALA A 50 -16.64 -14.74 -16.92
N VAL A 51 -16.10 -14.43 -15.74
CA VAL A 51 -15.37 -13.19 -15.48
C VAL A 51 -13.85 -13.33 -15.56
N GLY A 52 -13.33 -14.50 -15.92
CA GLY A 52 -11.90 -14.78 -16.05
C GLY A 52 -11.14 -14.75 -14.71
N LEU A 53 -11.79 -15.15 -13.62
CA LEU A 53 -11.17 -15.25 -12.29
C LEU A 53 -10.97 -16.71 -11.89
N ASN A 54 -9.94 -16.97 -11.09
CA ASN A 54 -9.78 -18.30 -10.50
C ASN A 54 -10.80 -18.50 -9.36
N TYR A 55 -11.21 -19.75 -9.16
CA TYR A 55 -12.25 -20.12 -8.20
C TYR A 55 -11.94 -19.67 -6.75
N GLN A 56 -10.71 -19.87 -6.28
CA GLN A 56 -10.31 -19.53 -4.91
C GLN A 56 -10.40 -18.03 -4.64
N TYR A 57 -10.00 -17.22 -5.61
CA TYR A 57 -10.09 -15.78 -5.54
C TYR A 57 -11.55 -15.30 -5.58
N SER A 58 -12.37 -15.89 -6.46
CA SER A 58 -13.81 -15.64 -6.50
C SER A 58 -14.50 -15.97 -5.18
N PHE A 59 -14.14 -17.09 -4.54
CA PHE A 59 -14.66 -17.46 -3.22
C PHE A 59 -14.27 -16.43 -2.15
N LYS A 60 -13.02 -15.96 -2.16
CA LYS A 60 -12.55 -14.91 -1.27
C LYS A 60 -13.28 -13.58 -1.47
N ILE A 61 -13.57 -13.20 -2.71
CA ILE A 61 -14.35 -12.00 -3.02
C ILE A 61 -15.77 -12.13 -2.45
N LEU A 62 -16.41 -13.29 -2.67
CA LEU A 62 -17.76 -13.55 -2.17
C LEU A 62 -17.83 -13.47 -0.64
N ASN A 63 -16.91 -14.13 0.08
CA ASN A 63 -16.90 -14.08 1.54
C ASN A 63 -16.67 -12.67 2.06
N LYS A 64 -15.72 -11.93 1.49
CA LYS A 64 -15.48 -10.54 1.88
C LYS A 64 -16.67 -9.64 1.62
N TYR A 65 -17.35 -9.81 0.50
CA TYR A 65 -18.58 -9.09 0.22
C TYR A 65 -19.68 -9.45 1.22
N ASN A 66 -19.83 -10.72 1.56
CA ASN A 66 -20.82 -11.15 2.54
C ASN A 66 -20.57 -10.55 3.92
N GLU A 67 -19.30 -10.44 4.33
CA GLU A 67 -18.89 -9.86 5.62
C GLU A 67 -18.94 -8.31 5.65
N LEU A 68 -18.47 -7.65 4.59
CA LEU A 68 -18.16 -6.21 4.61
C LEU A 68 -18.94 -5.39 3.56
N GLY A 69 -19.79 -6.01 2.76
CA GLY A 69 -20.50 -5.37 1.66
C GLY A 69 -19.56 -4.74 0.65
N GLU A 70 -19.79 -3.46 0.32
CA GLU A 70 -19.01 -2.70 -0.65
C GLU A 70 -17.52 -2.57 -0.30
N GLU A 71 -17.19 -2.41 0.98
CA GLU A 71 -15.79 -2.32 1.44
C GLU A 71 -15.00 -3.60 1.13
N GLY A 72 -15.67 -4.75 1.11
CA GLY A 72 -15.08 -6.05 0.75
C GLY A 72 -14.71 -6.15 -0.74
N VAL A 73 -15.33 -5.32 -1.59
CA VAL A 73 -15.14 -5.34 -3.05
C VAL A 73 -14.05 -4.37 -3.50
N LYS A 74 -13.84 -3.28 -2.76
CA LYS A 74 -12.84 -2.26 -3.06
C LYS A 74 -11.42 -2.83 -3.17
N ASN A 75 -10.62 -2.29 -4.09
CA ASN A 75 -9.23 -2.66 -4.26
C ASN A 75 -8.36 -1.90 -3.24
N LEU A 76 -8.37 -2.35 -1.99
CA LEU A 76 -7.58 -1.77 -0.89
C LEU A 76 -6.07 -1.72 -1.17
N LYS A 77 -5.56 -2.43 -2.18
CA LYS A 77 -4.16 -2.33 -2.59
C LYS A 77 -3.79 -0.95 -3.15
N LYS A 78 -4.73 -0.22 -3.77
CA LYS A 78 -4.47 1.17 -4.24
C LYS A 78 -4.35 2.16 -3.08
N ASN A 79 -5.11 1.96 -2.00
CA ASN A 79 -5.02 2.79 -0.79
C ASN A 79 -3.91 2.34 0.16
N SER A 80 -3.29 1.20 -0.12
CA SER A 80 -2.11 0.73 0.60
C SER A 80 -0.84 1.41 0.07
N PHE A 81 -0.70 2.71 0.37
CA PHE A 81 0.63 3.27 0.62
C PHE A 81 1.41 2.43 1.66
N LYS A 82 0.70 1.60 2.43
CA LYS A 82 1.19 0.56 3.36
C LYS A 82 1.93 -0.62 2.74
N HIS A 83 2.02 -0.76 1.41
CA HIS A 83 2.93 -1.72 0.77
C HIS A 83 4.34 -1.15 0.54
N ARG A 84 4.79 -0.18 1.36
CA ARG A 84 6.24 -0.10 1.65
C ARG A 84 6.63 -1.37 2.39
N ARG A 85 7.06 -2.39 1.65
CA ARG A 85 7.83 -3.53 2.18
C ARG A 85 9.20 -3.04 2.67
N GLY A 86 9.19 -2.17 3.67
CA GLY A 86 10.36 -1.61 4.31
C GLY A 86 10.06 -1.45 5.79
N LYS A 87 11.08 -1.69 6.63
CA LYS A 87 11.03 -1.29 8.05
C LYS A 87 10.69 0.19 8.14
N GLU A 88 9.99 0.58 9.21
CA GLU A 88 9.71 1.99 9.48
C GLU A 88 11.00 2.82 9.38
N PRO A 89 10.95 4.01 8.76
CA PRO A 89 12.12 4.86 8.66
C PRO A 89 12.59 5.24 10.07
N LEU A 90 13.91 5.23 10.28
CA LEU A 90 14.54 5.62 11.55
C LEU A 90 14.24 7.08 11.91
N LEU A 91 14.15 7.95 10.89
CA LEU A 91 13.79 9.35 11.03
C LEU A 91 12.39 9.60 10.53
N ASN A 92 11.60 10.35 11.30
CA ASN A 92 10.38 10.98 10.80
C ASN A 92 10.72 12.11 9.80
N GLU A 93 9.71 12.72 9.20
CA GLU A 93 9.92 13.74 8.16
C GLU A 93 10.63 15.00 8.69
N GLN A 94 10.28 15.45 9.89
CA GLN A 94 10.89 16.62 10.54
C GLN A 94 12.37 16.36 10.85
N GLN A 95 12.68 15.22 11.47
CA GLN A 95 14.06 14.83 11.79
C GLN A 95 14.90 14.60 10.53
N PHE A 96 14.29 14.15 9.42
CA PHE A 96 15.00 14.07 8.14
C PHE A 96 15.33 15.46 7.58
N GLN A 97 14.45 16.45 7.75
CA GLN A 97 14.74 17.83 7.37
C GLN A 97 15.86 18.42 8.22
N GLU A 98 15.84 18.19 9.54
CA GLU A 98 16.94 18.59 10.44
C GLU A 98 18.28 17.98 9.99
N LEU A 99 18.28 16.70 9.60
CA LEU A 99 19.47 16.05 9.05
C LEU A 99 19.97 16.80 7.81
N THR A 100 19.08 17.20 6.89
CA THR A 100 19.50 17.91 5.68
C THR A 100 20.12 19.28 5.97
N VAL A 101 19.58 20.02 6.94
CA VAL A 101 20.15 21.29 7.40
C VAL A 101 21.51 21.05 8.05
N GLN A 102 21.62 20.03 8.89
CA GLN A 102 22.87 19.68 9.55
C GLN A 102 23.97 19.27 8.56
N LEU A 103 23.61 18.57 7.48
CA LEU A 103 24.55 18.15 6.44
C LEU A 103 25.10 19.31 5.61
N GLN A 104 24.42 20.45 5.55
CA GLN A 104 24.93 21.67 4.91
C GLN A 104 26.01 22.36 5.76
N GLN A 105 26.02 22.11 7.07
CA GLN A 105 27.05 22.62 7.98
C GLN A 105 28.25 21.67 8.03
N LYS A 106 29.42 22.20 8.40
CA LYS A 106 30.60 21.36 8.66
C LYS A 106 30.31 20.44 9.86
N PRO A 107 30.68 19.16 9.81
CA PRO A 107 30.55 18.27 10.96
C PRO A 107 31.42 18.77 12.13
N PRO A 108 31.08 18.41 13.38
CA PRO A 108 31.77 18.89 14.59
C PRO A 108 33.29 18.68 14.57
N ASP A 109 33.76 17.60 13.96
CA ASP A 109 35.18 17.24 13.87
C ASP A 109 35.93 17.91 12.69
N GLY A 110 35.32 18.87 12.00
CA GLY A 110 35.95 19.67 10.94
C GLY A 110 36.18 18.98 9.58
N GLY A 111 35.93 17.67 9.46
CA GLY A 111 36.07 16.90 8.20
C GLY A 111 34.80 16.88 7.33
N SER A 112 34.60 15.82 6.53
CA SER A 112 33.35 15.61 5.77
C SER A 112 32.35 14.72 6.52
N TRP A 113 31.07 14.84 6.16
CA TRP A 113 30.02 13.93 6.60
C TRP A 113 30.19 12.54 6.00
N THR A 114 30.24 11.53 6.86
CA THR A 114 30.37 10.11 6.51
C THR A 114 29.19 9.32 7.08
N GLY A 115 28.92 8.13 6.52
CA GLY A 115 27.84 7.26 7.01
C GLY A 115 27.86 7.00 8.52
N PRO A 116 29.00 6.67 9.14
CA PRO A 116 29.11 6.54 10.60
C PRO A 116 28.74 7.82 11.35
N LYS A 117 29.18 9.00 10.90
CA LYS A 117 28.83 10.29 11.54
C LYS A 117 27.33 10.56 11.50
N VAL A 118 26.69 10.25 10.37
CA VAL A 118 25.24 10.34 10.23
C VAL A 118 24.54 9.33 11.13
N ALA A 119 25.05 8.10 11.26
CA ALA A 119 24.48 7.11 12.19
C ALA A 119 24.52 7.61 13.64
N ARG A 120 25.64 8.19 14.09
CA ARG A 120 25.76 8.78 15.44
C ARG A 120 24.84 9.96 15.67
N TRP A 121 24.65 10.79 14.64
CA TRP A 121 23.70 11.89 14.70
C TRP A 121 22.25 11.37 14.83
N ILE A 122 21.89 10.31 14.08
CA ILE A 122 20.57 9.67 14.17
C ILE A 122 20.36 9.09 15.58
N GLU A 123 21.33 8.35 16.14
CA GLU A 123 21.26 7.81 17.51
C GLU A 123 20.90 8.89 18.54
N LYS A 124 21.50 10.08 18.42
CA LYS A 124 21.26 11.20 19.33
C LYS A 124 19.86 11.81 19.20
N ILE A 125 19.33 11.92 17.98
CA ILE A 125 18.04 12.56 17.72
C ILE A 125 16.86 11.61 17.93
N THR A 126 17.06 10.31 17.71
CA THR A 126 16.00 9.30 17.87
C THR A 126 16.08 8.56 19.21
N GLU A 127 16.99 8.98 20.10
CA GLU A 127 17.28 8.34 21.39
C GLU A 127 17.43 6.81 21.29
N THR A 128 17.97 6.35 20.16
CA THR A 128 18.10 4.94 19.85
C THR A 128 19.46 4.44 20.27
N GLU A 129 19.50 3.32 21.01
CA GLU A 129 20.73 2.75 21.55
C GLU A 129 21.81 2.49 20.48
N LYS A 130 21.40 2.08 19.28
CA LYS A 130 22.33 1.79 18.20
C LYS A 130 21.73 1.92 16.80
N VAL A 131 22.40 2.69 15.95
CA VAL A 131 22.15 2.77 14.51
C VAL A 131 23.36 2.23 13.78
N TRP A 132 23.14 1.22 12.94
CA TRP A 132 24.22 0.65 12.12
C TRP A 132 24.78 1.67 11.13
N ASN A 133 26.10 1.71 10.96
CA ASN A 133 26.78 2.62 10.02
C ASN A 133 26.20 2.57 8.59
N GLN A 134 25.73 1.40 8.16
CA GLN A 134 25.06 1.22 6.87
C GLN A 134 23.79 2.08 6.75
N ARG A 135 23.00 2.18 7.83
CA ARG A 135 21.81 3.03 7.86
C ARG A 135 22.19 4.50 7.78
N GLY A 136 23.25 4.92 8.47
CA GLY A 136 23.76 6.29 8.33
C GLY A 136 24.20 6.62 6.90
N TRP A 137 24.81 5.68 6.19
CA TRP A 137 25.14 5.85 4.76
C TRP A 137 23.89 5.95 3.87
N ASP A 138 22.87 5.13 4.11
CA ASP A 138 21.61 5.20 3.37
C ASP A 138 20.93 6.57 3.53
N TYR A 139 20.90 7.09 4.75
CA TYR A 139 20.36 8.42 5.04
C TYR A 139 21.21 9.55 4.45
N LEU A 140 22.53 9.42 4.48
CA LEU A 140 23.44 10.39 3.83
C LEU A 140 23.20 10.47 2.32
N LYS A 141 23.12 9.33 1.63
CA LYS A 141 22.82 9.30 0.18
C LYS A 141 21.45 9.92 -0.11
N ARG A 142 20.44 9.53 0.66
CA ARG A 142 19.07 10.05 0.50
C ARG A 142 19.01 11.56 0.70
N ALA A 143 19.72 12.10 1.69
CA ALA A 143 19.76 13.53 1.95
C ALA A 143 20.52 14.30 0.86
N ARG A 144 21.61 13.75 0.31
CA ARG A 144 22.32 14.36 -0.83
C ARG A 144 21.43 14.48 -2.07
N LEU A 145 20.78 13.38 -2.46
CA LEU A 145 19.80 13.37 -3.55
C LEU A 145 18.70 14.42 -3.33
N PHE A 146 18.20 14.53 -2.09
CA PHE A 146 17.18 15.53 -1.75
C PHE A 146 17.69 16.97 -1.86
N LEU A 147 18.94 17.22 -1.47
CA LEU A 147 19.57 18.54 -1.61
C LEU A 147 19.83 18.90 -3.08
N GLU A 148 20.29 17.95 -3.89
CA GLU A 148 20.50 18.13 -5.34
C GLU A 148 19.20 18.52 -6.05
N THR A 149 18.08 17.86 -5.73
CA THR A 149 16.77 18.21 -6.32
C THR A 149 16.24 19.58 -5.90
N LYS A 150 16.69 20.13 -4.76
CA LYS A 150 16.30 21.46 -4.30
C LYS A 150 17.14 22.58 -4.90
N THR A 151 18.33 22.28 -5.40
CA THR A 151 19.19 23.27 -6.08
C THR A 151 18.82 23.48 -7.54
N GLU A 152 18.02 22.59 -8.14
CA GLU A 152 17.58 22.65 -9.54
C GLU A 152 16.15 23.23 -9.72
N SER A 153 15.51 23.70 -8.64
CA SER A 153 14.17 24.32 -8.63
C SER A 153 14.22 25.74 -8.09
#